data_AF-A0A1I0RT76-F1
#
_entry.id   AF-A0A1I0RT76-F1
#
_cell.length_a   1.000
_cell.length_b   1.000
_cell.length_c   1.000
_cell.angle_alpha   90.00
_cell.angle_beta   90.00
_cell.angle_gamma   90.00
#
_symmetry.space_group_name_H-M   'P 1'
#
loop_
_entity.id
_entity.type
_entity.pdbx_description
1 polymer ?
#
loop_
_entity_poly.entity_id
_entity_poly.type
_entity_poly.pdbx_seq_one_letter_code
_entity_poly.pdbx_strand_id
1 'polypeptide(L)'
;MKKKCCVISNIVLLCWYFLAMIGVYFENSYLVTRSYKDEWIFMVITLIAFIVFLLKEKIGKFILIIWLLMWFVTQFLSHEWYTIYGSGFMGSMEGKIEYFKGAIKFSNSKTVYIPDVYHTILHILIIVTLVITIIYSVDKKKRNKFQIVE
;
A
#
# COMPACT_ATOMS: atom_id res chain seq x y z
N MET A 1 16.80 -6.18 11.75
CA MET A 1 15.53 -6.77 11.25
C MET A 1 15.74 -8.23 10.79
N LYS A 2 14.78 -9.13 11.08
CA LYS A 2 14.78 -10.53 10.58
C LYS A 2 13.95 -10.62 9.30
N LYS A 3 14.28 -11.54 8.38
CA LYS A 3 13.51 -11.77 7.13
C LYS A 3 12.03 -12.05 7.41
N LYS A 4 11.75 -12.77 8.51
CA LYS A 4 10.38 -13.08 8.96
C LYS A 4 9.52 -11.83 9.13
N CYS A 5 10.07 -10.71 9.60
CA CYS A 5 9.33 -9.46 9.75
C CYS A 5 8.87 -8.90 8.40
N CYS A 6 9.74 -8.92 7.37
CA CYS A 6 9.37 -8.52 6.02
C CYS A 6 8.30 -9.45 5.43
N VAL A 7 8.40 -10.75 5.68
CA VAL A 7 7.41 -11.74 5.23
C VAL A 7 6.05 -11.46 5.87
N ILE A 8 6.00 -11.28 7.20
CA ILE A 8 4.76 -10.99 7.91
C ILE A 8 4.12 -9.69 7.43
N SER A 9 4.90 -8.60 7.31
CA SER A 9 4.35 -7.31 6.86
C SER A 9 3.77 -7.39 5.45
N ASN A 10 4.45 -8.08 4.52
CA ASN A 10 3.94 -8.26 3.16
C ASN A 10 2.69 -9.16 3.11
N ILE A 11 2.61 -10.21 3.95
CA ILE A 11 1.41 -11.04 4.04
C ILE A 11 0.22 -10.20 4.55
N VAL A 12 0.42 -9.42 5.62
CA VAL A 12 -0.63 -8.54 6.15
C VAL A 12 -1.08 -7.52 5.11
N LEU A 13 -0.13 -6.89 4.40
CA LEU A 13 -0.42 -5.95 3.31
C LEU A 13 -1.22 -6.62 2.19
N LEU A 14 -0.83 -7.80 1.73
CA LEU A 14 -1.53 -8.56 0.69
C LEU A 14 -2.94 -8.98 1.14
N CYS A 15 -3.09 -9.46 2.38
CA CYS A 15 -4.39 -9.82 2.96
C CYS A 15 -5.32 -8.62 3.04
N TRP A 16 -4.81 -7.45 3.47
CA TRP A 16 -5.59 -6.22 3.49
C TRP A 16 -6.00 -5.80 2.08
N TYR A 17 -5.05 -5.77 1.15
CA TYR A 17 -5.31 -5.37 -0.23
C TYR A 17 -6.27 -6.33 -0.96
N PHE A 18 -6.32 -7.59 -0.54
CA PHE A 18 -7.24 -8.58 -1.09
C PHE A 18 -8.71 -8.25 -0.82
N LEU A 19 -9.01 -7.46 0.21
CA LEU A 19 -10.38 -7.03 0.49
C LEU A 19 -10.98 -6.25 -0.69
N ALA A 20 -10.19 -5.48 -1.45
CA ALA A 20 -10.68 -4.81 -2.67
C ALA A 20 -11.08 -5.77 -3.80
N MET A 21 -10.54 -7.00 -3.82
CA MET A 21 -10.88 -8.00 -4.85
C MET A 21 -12.27 -8.59 -4.64
N ILE A 22 -12.71 -8.66 -3.38
CA ILE A 22 -13.99 -9.23 -2.98
C ILE A 22 -15.05 -8.15 -2.66
N GLY A 23 -14.61 -6.98 -2.20
CA GLY A 23 -15.47 -5.94 -1.63
C GLY A 23 -15.95 -6.29 -0.22
N VAL A 24 -16.07 -5.29 0.64
CA VAL A 24 -16.56 -5.42 2.02
C VAL A 24 -17.62 -4.35 2.27
N TYR A 25 -18.86 -4.80 2.40
CA TYR A 25 -20.07 -3.98 2.46
C TYR A 25 -20.78 -4.11 3.81
N PHE A 26 -21.46 -3.04 4.20
CA PHE A 26 -22.37 -2.94 5.34
C PHE A 26 -23.71 -2.38 4.83
N GLU A 27 -24.75 -2.37 5.68
CA GLU A 27 -26.11 -2.02 5.27
C GLU A 27 -26.22 -0.69 4.50
N ASN A 28 -25.56 0.37 4.99
CA ASN A 28 -25.62 1.72 4.39
C ASN A 28 -24.26 2.28 3.97
N SER A 29 -23.19 1.48 4.05
CA SER A 29 -21.82 1.93 3.79
C SER A 29 -20.93 0.77 3.35
N TYR A 30 -19.71 1.05 2.93
CA TYR A 30 -18.72 0.01 2.63
C TYR A 30 -17.35 0.37 3.19
N LEU A 31 -16.56 -0.65 3.53
CA LEU A 31 -15.13 -0.46 3.80
C LEU A 31 -14.38 -0.29 2.49
N VAL A 32 -14.63 -1.17 1.51
CA VAL A 32 -14.07 -1.09 0.17
C VAL A 32 -15.05 -1.69 -0.84
N THR A 33 -15.25 -1.05 -1.98
CA THR A 33 -16.05 -1.63 -3.06
C THR A 33 -15.22 -2.68 -3.80
N ARG A 34 -15.91 -3.66 -4.39
CA ARG A 34 -15.25 -4.62 -5.26
C ARG A 34 -14.74 -3.93 -6.53
N SER A 35 -13.42 -3.83 -6.68
CA SER A 35 -12.76 -3.12 -7.80
C SER A 35 -11.86 -4.04 -8.63
N TYR A 36 -12.18 -5.35 -8.69
CA TYR A 36 -11.36 -6.36 -9.37
C TYR A 36 -10.87 -5.91 -10.77
N LYS A 37 -11.73 -5.32 -11.60
CA LYS A 37 -11.35 -4.92 -12.98
C LYS A 37 -10.26 -3.85 -13.03
N ASP A 38 -10.20 -2.99 -12.02
CA ASP A 38 -9.31 -1.83 -12.00
C ASP A 38 -8.05 -2.11 -11.16
N GLU A 39 -8.15 -2.96 -10.14
CA GLU A 39 -7.11 -3.14 -9.12
C GLU A 39 -6.33 -4.47 -9.18
N TRP A 40 -6.79 -5.44 -9.98
CA TRP A 40 -6.17 -6.78 -10.02
C TRP A 40 -4.69 -6.76 -10.44
N ILE A 41 -4.29 -5.82 -11.31
CA ILE A 41 -2.92 -5.69 -11.80
C ILE A 41 -1.97 -5.35 -10.63
N PHE A 42 -2.35 -4.41 -9.78
CA PHE A 42 -1.57 -4.05 -8.60
C PHE A 42 -1.42 -5.24 -7.64
N MET A 43 -2.44 -6.10 -7.54
CA MET A 43 -2.38 -7.31 -6.69
C MET A 43 -1.37 -8.30 -7.25
N VAL A 44 -1.45 -8.58 -8.55
CA VAL A 44 -0.56 -9.51 -9.24
C VAL A 44 0.89 -9.03 -9.19
N ILE A 45 1.16 -7.75 -9.46
CA ILE A 45 2.53 -7.22 -9.41
C ILE A 45 3.09 -7.28 -7.99
N THR A 46 2.28 -6.93 -6.98
CA THR A 46 2.70 -7.03 -5.57
C THR A 46 3.04 -8.47 -5.20
N LEU A 47 2.21 -9.43 -5.62
CA LEU A 47 2.44 -10.85 -5.37
C LEU A 47 3.73 -11.34 -6.06
N ILE A 48 3.95 -10.98 -7.33
CA ILE A 48 5.16 -11.33 -8.06
C ILE A 48 6.40 -10.73 -7.40
N ALA A 49 6.38 -9.43 -7.07
CA ALA A 49 7.49 -8.76 -6.40
C ALA A 49 7.83 -9.45 -5.06
N PHE A 50 6.81 -9.85 -4.31
CA PHE A 50 6.96 -10.58 -3.06
C PHE A 50 7.54 -11.99 -3.28
N ILE A 51 7.05 -12.76 -4.26
CA ILE A 51 7.59 -14.08 -4.61
C ILE A 51 9.07 -13.97 -5.04
N VAL A 52 9.42 -12.97 -5.85
CA VAL A 52 10.81 -12.73 -6.26
C VAL A 52 11.69 -12.40 -5.05
N PHE A 53 11.19 -11.64 -4.07
CA PHE A 53 11.89 -11.44 -2.79
C PHE A 53 12.09 -12.74 -2.00
N LEU A 54 11.11 -13.64 -1.97
CA LEU A 54 11.23 -14.93 -1.29
C LEU A 54 12.29 -15.83 -1.95
N LEU A 55 12.22 -15.98 -3.28
CA LEU A 55 13.05 -16.90 -4.07
C LEU A 55 14.46 -16.34 -4.37
N LYS A 56 14.57 -15.05 -4.68
CA LYS A 56 15.79 -14.38 -5.16
C LYS A 56 16.13 -13.17 -4.31
N GLU A 57 16.21 -13.39 -3.00
CA GLU A 57 16.28 -12.34 -1.98
C GLU A 57 17.33 -11.23 -2.23
N LYS A 58 18.51 -11.55 -2.79
CA LYS A 58 19.58 -10.58 -3.07
C LYS A 58 19.10 -9.44 -3.99
N ILE A 59 18.32 -9.78 -5.01
CA ILE A 59 17.77 -8.84 -6.02
C ILE A 59 16.34 -8.47 -5.65
N GLY A 60 15.52 -9.45 -5.26
CA GLY A 60 14.11 -9.28 -5.00
C GLY A 60 13.79 -8.27 -3.89
N LYS A 61 14.68 -8.08 -2.91
CA LYS A 61 14.50 -7.02 -1.90
C LYS A 61 14.48 -5.61 -2.49
N PHE A 62 15.29 -5.35 -3.53
CA PHE A 62 15.33 -4.06 -4.19
C PHE A 62 14.12 -3.87 -5.11
N ILE A 63 13.74 -4.92 -5.85
CA ILE A 63 12.51 -4.92 -6.66
C ILE A 63 11.29 -4.62 -5.78
N LEU A 64 11.19 -5.28 -4.62
CA LEU A 64 10.10 -5.07 -3.67
C LEU A 64 10.10 -3.65 -3.10
N ILE A 65 11.27 -3.07 -2.76
CA ILE A 65 11.37 -1.68 -2.30
C ILE A 65 10.90 -0.71 -3.39
N ILE A 66 11.35 -0.87 -4.63
CA ILE A 66 10.95 -0.01 -5.75
C ILE A 66 9.44 -0.09 -5.97
N TRP A 67 8.89 -1.31 -5.96
CA TRP A 67 7.44 -1.51 -6.09
C TRP A 67 6.65 -0.84 -4.96
N LEU A 68 7.02 -1.09 -3.70
CA LEU A 68 6.35 -0.47 -2.54
C LEU A 68 6.46 1.05 -2.54
N LEU A 69 7.58 1.61 -3.02
CA LEU A 69 7.76 3.05 -3.16
C LEU A 69 6.84 3.62 -4.25
N MET A 70 6.77 2.98 -5.42
CA MET A 70 5.84 3.41 -6.48
C MET A 70 4.40 3.34 -6.01
N TRP A 71 4.02 2.25 -5.33
CA TRP A 71 2.66 2.08 -4.83
C TRP A 71 2.32 3.10 -3.74
N PHE A 72 3.25 3.41 -2.83
CA PHE A 72 3.12 4.50 -1.87
C PHE A 72 2.85 5.84 -2.56
N VAL A 73 3.64 6.20 -3.57
CA VAL A 73 3.46 7.45 -4.33
C VAL A 73 2.09 7.48 -5.00
N THR A 74 1.69 6.40 -5.66
CA THR A 74 0.35 6.30 -6.28
C THR A 74 -0.74 6.50 -5.22
N GLN A 75 -0.70 5.79 -4.10
CA GLN A 75 -1.70 5.91 -3.03
C GLN A 75 -1.74 7.32 -2.42
N PHE A 76 -0.59 7.95 -2.24
CA PHE A 76 -0.49 9.33 -1.76
C PHE A 76 -1.15 10.32 -2.74
N LEU A 77 -0.84 10.22 -4.03
CA LEU A 77 -1.45 11.06 -5.07
C LEU A 77 -2.95 10.78 -5.23
N SER A 78 -3.35 9.52 -5.10
CA SER A 78 -4.74 9.07 -5.23
C SER A 78 -5.59 9.37 -4.00
N HIS A 79 -5.04 9.73 -2.84
CA HIS A 79 -5.83 9.98 -1.62
C HIS A 79 -5.40 11.25 -0.88
N GLU A 80 -4.25 11.22 -0.21
CA GLU A 80 -3.78 12.28 0.70
C GLU A 80 -3.54 13.63 0.01
N TRP A 81 -3.09 13.61 -1.25
CA TRP A 81 -2.85 14.83 -2.03
C TRP A 81 -4.07 15.75 -2.07
N TYR A 82 -5.25 15.16 -2.25
CA TYR A 82 -6.51 15.91 -2.34
C TYR A 82 -6.86 16.60 -1.01
N THR A 83 -6.55 15.94 0.11
CA THR A 83 -6.79 16.47 1.45
C THR A 83 -5.87 17.63 1.78
N ILE A 84 -4.59 17.53 1.39
CA ILE A 84 -3.57 18.53 1.70
C ILE A 84 -3.70 19.76 0.80
N TYR A 85 -3.89 19.55 -0.51
CA TYR A 85 -3.81 20.62 -1.50
C TYR A 85 -5.17 21.12 -2.01
N GLY A 86 -6.28 20.52 -1.56
CA GLY A 86 -7.63 20.92 -1.98
C GLY A 86 -7.90 20.76 -3.47
N SER A 87 -7.02 20.08 -4.19
CA SER A 87 -7.04 19.92 -5.65
C SER A 87 -6.59 18.51 -6.03
N GLY A 88 -7.04 18.04 -7.19
CA GLY A 88 -6.88 16.65 -7.57
C GLY A 88 -5.83 16.43 -8.65
N PHE A 89 -5.00 15.40 -8.44
CA PHE A 89 -4.02 14.95 -9.44
C PHE A 89 -4.62 13.93 -10.43
N MET A 90 -5.62 13.16 -10.01
CA MET A 90 -6.27 12.07 -10.77
C MET A 90 -7.80 12.30 -10.90
N GLY A 91 -8.22 13.51 -11.29
CA GLY A 91 -9.63 13.90 -11.41
C GLY A 91 -10.04 15.02 -10.44
N SER A 92 -11.31 15.44 -10.50
CA SER A 92 -11.81 16.56 -9.69
C SER A 92 -12.05 16.18 -8.23
N MET A 93 -12.00 17.18 -7.34
CA MET A 93 -12.26 17.03 -5.91
C MET A 93 -13.70 16.55 -5.65
N GLU A 94 -14.68 17.20 -6.28
CA GLU A 94 -16.11 16.90 -6.15
C GLU A 94 -16.43 15.49 -6.62
N GLY A 95 -15.90 15.08 -7.78
CA GLY A 95 -16.09 13.74 -8.31
C GLY A 95 -15.56 12.67 -7.36
N LYS A 96 -14.45 12.95 -6.69
CA LYS A 96 -13.85 12.03 -5.71
C LYS A 96 -14.62 11.97 -4.39
N ILE A 97 -15.11 13.12 -3.90
CA ILE A 97 -15.98 13.16 -2.73
C ILE A 97 -17.25 12.33 -2.98
N GLU A 98 -17.88 12.49 -4.16
CA GLU A 98 -19.08 11.74 -4.52
C GLU A 98 -18.79 10.24 -4.72
N TYR A 99 -17.70 9.88 -5.41
CA TYR A 99 -17.29 8.48 -5.60
C TYR A 99 -17.13 7.73 -4.26
N PHE A 100 -16.48 8.36 -3.28
CA PHE A 100 -16.23 7.78 -1.95
C PHE A 100 -17.27 8.17 -0.90
N LYS A 101 -18.47 8.63 -1.29
CA LYS A 101 -19.49 9.11 -0.33
C LYS A 101 -20.04 8.02 0.58
N GLY A 102 -20.17 6.80 0.06
CA GLY A 102 -20.62 5.63 0.83
C GLY A 102 -19.49 4.90 1.58
N ALA A 103 -18.24 5.33 1.43
CA ALA A 103 -17.11 4.71 2.10
C ALA A 103 -17.06 5.11 3.58
N ILE A 104 -16.67 4.19 4.46
CA ILE A 104 -16.44 4.49 5.87
C ILE A 104 -15.23 5.43 6.00
N LYS A 105 -15.42 6.58 6.62
CA LYS A 105 -14.38 7.61 6.85
C LYS A 105 -14.20 7.86 8.34
N PHE A 106 -13.00 8.26 8.74
CA PHE A 106 -12.73 8.71 10.11
C PHE A 106 -13.44 10.02 10.45
N SER A 107 -13.63 10.89 9.44
CA SER A 107 -14.38 12.14 9.56
C SER A 107 -14.99 12.52 8.22
N ASN A 108 -16.07 13.32 8.26
CA ASN A 108 -16.80 13.75 7.08
C ASN A 108 -16.58 15.24 6.82
N SER A 109 -16.34 15.59 5.56
CA SER A 109 -16.31 16.97 5.08
C SER A 109 -16.98 17.04 3.71
N LYS A 110 -17.71 18.15 3.47
CA LYS A 110 -18.37 18.44 2.18
C LYS A 110 -17.49 19.25 1.24
N THR A 111 -16.47 19.92 1.76
CA THR A 111 -15.59 20.83 1.02
C THR A 111 -14.22 20.21 0.76
N VAL A 112 -13.78 19.30 1.63
CA VAL A 112 -12.48 18.64 1.54
C VAL A 112 -12.67 17.13 1.43
N TYR A 113 -11.98 16.50 0.47
CA TYR A 113 -11.89 15.06 0.39
C TYR A 113 -11.07 14.52 1.56
N ILE A 114 -11.66 13.58 2.29
CA ILE A 114 -11.02 12.84 3.36
C ILE A 114 -10.94 11.38 2.91
N PRO A 115 -9.75 10.75 2.91
CA PRO A 115 -9.57 9.35 2.56
C PRO A 115 -10.45 8.47 3.45
N ASP A 116 -10.97 7.40 2.86
CA ASP A 116 -11.68 6.38 3.61
C ASP A 116 -10.73 5.50 4.43
N VAL A 117 -11.30 4.80 5.40
CA VAL A 117 -10.56 3.96 6.35
C VAL A 117 -9.74 2.88 5.63
N TYR A 118 -10.26 2.31 4.54
CA TYR A 118 -9.56 1.25 3.81
C TYR A 118 -8.27 1.76 3.19
N HIS A 119 -8.34 2.86 2.44
CA HIS A 119 -7.17 3.44 1.78
C HIS A 119 -6.18 4.03 2.79
N THR A 120 -6.65 4.63 3.89
CA THR A 120 -5.75 5.09 4.97
C THR A 120 -4.98 3.92 5.59
N ILE A 121 -5.64 2.81 5.92
CA ILE A 121 -4.95 1.63 6.48
C ILE A 121 -4.01 1.01 5.43
N LEU A 122 -4.45 0.91 4.17
CA LEU A 122 -3.61 0.42 3.07
C LEU A 122 -2.33 1.25 2.96
N HIS A 123 -2.44 2.58 2.99
CA HIS A 123 -1.31 3.50 2.95
C HIS A 123 -0.33 3.26 4.10
N ILE A 124 -0.83 3.13 5.33
CA ILE A 124 -0.02 2.83 6.52
C ILE A 124 0.71 1.48 6.35
N LEU A 125 0.01 0.44 5.89
CA LEU A 125 0.60 -0.89 5.67
C LEU A 125 1.70 -0.87 4.60
N ILE A 126 1.54 -0.08 3.54
CA ILE A 126 2.58 0.11 2.52
C ILE A 126 3.81 0.78 3.14
N ILE A 127 3.64 1.88 3.88
CA ILE A 127 4.75 2.60 4.54
C ILE A 127 5.49 1.68 5.52
N VAL A 128 4.76 0.98 6.39
CA VAL A 128 5.35 0.06 7.37
C VAL A 128 6.12 -1.05 6.66
N THR A 129 5.56 -1.64 5.62
CA THR A 129 6.21 -2.70 4.83
C THR A 129 7.45 -2.18 4.13
N LEU A 130 7.39 -0.98 3.55
CA LEU A 130 8.52 -0.31 2.90
C LEU A 130 9.67 -0.07 3.88
N VAL A 131 9.38 0.55 5.03
CA VAL A 131 10.38 0.85 6.07
C VAL A 131 11.02 -0.44 6.60
N ILE A 132 10.22 -1.46 6.92
CA ILE A 132 10.73 -2.77 7.37
C ILE A 132 11.68 -3.38 6.31
N THR A 133 11.30 -3.30 5.03
CA THR A 133 12.09 -3.87 3.92
C THR A 133 13.40 -3.10 3.68
N ILE A 134 13.39 -1.76 3.83
CA ILE A 134 14.58 -0.91 3.75
C ILE A 134 15.53 -1.24 4.91
N ILE A 135 15.05 -1.24 6.16
CA ILE A 135 15.85 -1.57 7.34
C ILE A 135 16.49 -2.96 7.19
N TYR A 136 15.70 -3.94 6.77
CA TYR A 136 16.21 -5.29 6.48
C TYR A 136 17.32 -5.30 5.43
N SER A 137 17.16 -4.55 4.35
CA SER A 137 18.12 -4.49 3.26
C SER A 137 19.45 -3.87 3.68
N VAL A 138 19.41 -2.83 4.52
CA VAL A 138 20.58 -2.16 5.10
C VAL A 138 21.29 -3.07 6.11
N ASP A 139 20.55 -3.67 7.04
CA ASP A 139 21.10 -4.57 8.05
C ASP A 139 21.81 -5.77 7.43
N LYS A 140 21.21 -6.36 6.39
CA LYS A 140 21.80 -7.49 5.68
C LYS A 140 23.07 -7.09 4.94
N LYS A 141 23.11 -5.90 4.32
CA LYS A 141 24.32 -5.39 3.66
C LYS A 141 25.46 -5.22 4.68
N LYS A 142 25.18 -4.71 5.88
CA LYS A 142 26.16 -4.58 6.97
C LYS A 142 26.72 -5.94 7.38
N ARG A 143 25.86 -6.92 7.68
CA ARG A 143 26.30 -8.29 8.08
C ARG A 143 27.18 -8.96 7.03
N ASN A 144 26.78 -8.88 5.75
CA ASN A 144 27.56 -9.45 4.68
C ASN A 144 28.94 -8.77 4.53
N LYS A 145 29.06 -7.49 4.85
CA LYS A 145 30.35 -6.77 4.81
C LYS A 145 31.29 -7.25 5.93
N PHE A 146 30.78 -7.44 7.15
CA PHE A 146 31.59 -7.96 8.27
C PHE A 146 32.12 -9.38 8.01
N GLN A 147 31.32 -10.26 7.43
CA GLN A 147 31.73 -11.64 7.08
C GLN A 147 32.78 -11.74 5.97
N ILE A 148 33.10 -10.66 5.25
CA ILE A 148 34.13 -10.65 4.20
C ILE A 148 35.47 -10.10 4.73
N VAL A 149 35.45 -9.46 5.91
CA VAL A 149 36.62 -8.79 6.50
C VAL A 149 37.25 -9.63 7.63
N GLU A 150 36.56 -10.66 8.11
CA GLU A 150 37.08 -11.73 8.98
C GLU A 150 37.52 -12.94 8.15
#